data_AF-A0A7Y5RSZ7-F1
#
_entry.id   AF-A0A7Y5RSZ7-F1
#
_cell.length_a   1.000
_cell.length_b   1.000
_cell.length_c   1.000
_cell.angle_alpha   90.00
_cell.angle_beta   90.00
_cell.angle_gamma   90.00
#
_symmetry.space_group_name_H-M   'P 1'
#
loop_
_entity.id
_entity.type
_entity.pdbx_description
1 polymer ?
#
loop_
_entity_poly.entity_id
_entity_poly.type
_entity_poly.pdbx_seq_one_letter_code
_entity_poly.pdbx_strand_id
1 'polypeptide(L)'
;MIETLQDARQHQLVILRRLVKGPLTEFELSSEIARHSGYSDDEALMRVREWLIELRDEGLVWAGALSNDMGQEIFAAALTRRGREVAA
;
A
#
# COMPACT_ATOMS: atom_id res chain seq x y z
N MET A 1 -19.29 8.42 10.73
CA MET A 1 -18.22 7.50 10.31
C MET A 1 -16.91 8.25 10.42
N ILE A 2 -16.22 8.08 11.55
CA ILE A 2 -14.84 8.46 11.71
C ILE A 2 -14.10 7.14 11.52
N GLU A 3 -13.83 6.71 10.29
CA GLU A 3 -12.60 5.92 10.13
C GLU A 3 -11.51 6.86 10.60
N THR A 4 -10.89 6.54 11.73
CA THR A 4 -10.07 7.54 12.40
C THR A 4 -8.83 7.76 11.55
N LEU A 5 -8.38 9.00 11.41
CA LEU A 5 -7.07 9.32 10.81
C LEU A 5 -5.93 8.46 11.40
N GLN A 6 -6.14 7.95 12.63
CA GLN A 6 -5.25 7.01 13.28
C GLN A 6 -5.28 5.61 12.65
N ASP A 7 -6.44 5.06 12.32
CA ASP A 7 -6.59 3.76 11.66
C ASP A 7 -5.92 3.76 10.27
N ALA A 8 -6.19 4.80 9.46
CA ALA A 8 -5.54 4.99 8.17
C ALA A 8 -4.01 5.05 8.29
N ARG A 9 -3.49 5.80 9.27
CA ARG A 9 -2.05 5.87 9.56
C ARG A 9 -1.48 4.53 10.01
N GLN A 10 -2.21 3.74 10.79
CA GLN A 10 -1.76 2.41 11.19
C GLN A 10 -1.58 1.50 9.98
N HIS A 11 -2.53 1.51 9.04
CA HIS A 11 -2.42 0.71 7.83
C HIS A 11 -1.28 1.18 6.92
N GLN A 12 -1.08 2.49 6.76
CA GLN A 12 0.08 3.03 6.06
C GLN A 12 1.41 2.58 6.67
N LEU A 13 1.53 2.57 8.02
CA LEU A 13 2.73 2.07 8.70
C LEU A 13 2.94 0.57 8.48
N VAL A 14 1.86 -0.22 8.47
CA VAL A 14 1.92 -1.65 8.12
C VAL A 14 2.46 -1.82 6.70
N ILE A 15 1.91 -1.09 5.72
CA ILE A 15 2.39 -1.11 4.32
C ILE A 15 3.89 -0.81 4.25
N LEU A 16 4.35 0.27 4.89
CA LEU A 16 5.77 0.64 4.92
C LEU A 16 6.64 -0.48 5.48
N ARG A 17 6.23 -1.11 6.60
CA ARG A 17 6.95 -2.24 7.20
C ARG A 17 7.00 -3.47 6.30
N ARG A 18 5.94 -3.75 5.55
CA ARG A 18 5.91 -4.87 4.60
C ARG A 18 6.88 -4.66 3.45
N LEU A 19 6.93 -3.44 2.93
CA LEU A 19 7.83 -3.07 1.83
C LEU A 19 9.32 -3.05 2.22
N VAL A 20 9.68 -3.14 3.51
CA VAL A 20 11.07 -3.32 3.96
C VAL A 20 11.67 -4.62 3.40
N LYS A 21 10.85 -5.65 3.21
CA LYS A 21 11.30 -6.97 2.71
C LYS A 21 11.45 -7.02 1.18
N GLY A 22 10.96 -6.01 0.47
CA GLY A 22 10.99 -5.94 -0.99
C GLY A 22 9.74 -5.30 -1.57
N PRO A 23 9.72 -5.08 -2.89
CA PRO A 23 8.54 -4.58 -3.60
C PRO A 23 7.35 -5.55 -3.45
N LEU A 24 6.15 -5.00 -3.35
CA LEU A 24 4.90 -5.77 -3.28
C LEU A 24 3.85 -5.18 -4.22
N THR A 25 2.97 -6.05 -4.71
CA THR A 25 1.77 -5.67 -5.45
C THR A 25 0.66 -5.24 -4.51
N GLU A 26 -0.30 -4.49 -5.04
CA GLU A 26 -1.53 -4.14 -4.34
C GLU A 26 -2.33 -5.34 -3.86
N PHE A 27 -2.29 -6.47 -4.58
CA PHE A 27 -3.00 -7.69 -4.21
C PHE A 27 -2.39 -8.36 -2.96
N GLU A 28 -1.06 -8.36 -2.86
CA GLU A 28 -0.36 -8.88 -1.69
C GLU A 28 -0.66 -8.02 -0.45
N LEU A 29 -0.66 -6.70 -0.62
CA LEU A 29 -0.95 -5.74 0.44
C LEU A 29 -2.42 -5.77 0.87
N SER A 30 -3.36 -5.81 -0.08
CA SER A 30 -4.80 -5.82 0.20
C SER A 30 -5.22 -7.11 0.91
N SER A 31 -4.67 -8.25 0.48
CA SER A 31 -4.92 -9.55 1.12
C SER A 31 -4.46 -9.59 2.58
N GLU A 32 -3.39 -8.86 2.93
CA GLU A 32 -2.92 -8.75 4.31
C GLU A 32 -3.83 -7.82 5.13
N ILE A 33 -4.26 -6.70 4.54
CA ILE A 33 -5.13 -5.73 5.22
C ILE A 33 -6.52 -6.31 5.48
N ALA A 34 -7.17 -6.89 4.46
CA ALA A 34 -8.50 -7.50 4.60
C ALA A 34 -8.56 -8.54 5.74
N ARG A 35 -7.49 -9.34 5.89
CA ARG A 35 -7.36 -10.34 6.96
C ARG A 35 -7.35 -9.76 8.38
N HIS A 36 -7.05 -8.47 8.54
CA HIS A 36 -6.78 -7.86 9.84
C HIS A 36 -7.59 -6.58 10.14
N SER A 37 -8.35 -6.04 9.18
CA SER A 37 -9.06 -4.77 9.33
C SER A 37 -10.59 -4.86 9.28
N GLY A 38 -11.15 -6.04 9.01
CA GLY A 38 -12.60 -6.23 8.81
C GLY A 38 -13.14 -5.69 7.49
N TYR A 39 -12.26 -5.16 6.62
CA TYR A 39 -12.62 -4.80 5.25
C TYR A 39 -12.85 -6.05 4.40
N SER A 40 -13.77 -5.93 3.45
CA SER A 40 -13.82 -6.88 2.33
C SER A 40 -12.58 -6.77 1.45
N ASP A 41 -12.31 -7.80 0.63
CA ASP A 41 -11.15 -7.80 -0.27
C ASP A 41 -11.16 -6.62 -1.24
N ASP A 42 -12.35 -6.27 -1.78
CA ASP A 42 -12.52 -5.15 -2.71
C ASP A 42 -12.29 -3.79 -2.01
N GLU A 43 -12.81 -3.63 -0.79
CA GLU A 43 -12.55 -2.42 0.02
C GLU A 43 -11.06 -2.29 0.36
N ALA A 44 -10.42 -3.38 0.80
CA ALA A 44 -9.00 -3.38 1.11
C ALA A 44 -8.15 -3.01 -0.11
N LEU A 45 -8.51 -3.49 -1.31
CA LEU A 45 -7.83 -3.16 -2.55
C LEU A 45 -7.92 -1.66 -2.87
N MET A 46 -9.12 -1.08 -2.79
CA MET A 46 -9.32 0.36 -3.00
C MET A 46 -8.51 1.19 -1.99
N ARG A 47 -8.57 0.84 -0.70
CA ARG A 47 -7.82 1.52 0.35
C ARG A 47 -6.32 1.45 0.17
N VAL A 48 -5.79 0.27 -0.20
CA VAL A 48 -4.37 0.11 -0.48
C VAL A 48 -3.93 1.04 -1.61
N ARG A 49 -4.71 1.14 -2.69
CA ARG A 49 -4.39 2.08 -3.78
C ARG A 49 -4.35 3.53 -3.30
N GLU A 50 -5.36 3.96 -2.53
CA GLU A 50 -5.41 5.30 -1.93
C GLU A 50 -4.17 5.57 -1.07
N TRP A 51 -3.85 4.68 -0.13
CA TRP A 51 -2.70 4.84 0.76
C TRP A 51 -1.35 4.78 0.04
N LEU A 52 -1.21 3.96 -1.00
CA LEU A 52 0.02 3.92 -1.80
C LEU A 52 0.21 5.23 -2.59
N ILE A 53 -0.87 5.83 -3.08
CA ILE A 53 -0.82 7.16 -3.72
C ILE A 53 -0.40 8.22 -2.71
N GLU A 54 -1.00 8.24 -1.52
CA GLU A 54 -0.64 9.18 -0.45
C GLU A 54 0.83 9.04 -0.04
N LEU A 55 1.28 7.82 0.25
CA LEU A 55 2.67 7.53 0.61
C LEU A 55 3.66 7.89 -0.51
N ARG A 56 3.24 7.77 -1.77
CA ARG A 56 4.04 8.18 -2.94
C ARG A 56 4.15 9.70 -3.00
N ASP A 57 3.04 10.40 -2.82
CA ASP A 57 2.98 11.86 -2.84
C ASP A 57 3.78 12.46 -1.66
N GLU A 58 3.87 11.73 -0.54
CA GLU A 58 4.78 12.05 0.58
C GLU A 58 6.26 11.70 0.31
N GLY A 59 6.55 10.97 -0.77
CA GLY A 59 7.89 10.55 -1.18
C GLY A 59 8.46 9.36 -0.39
N LEU A 60 7.62 8.61 0.32
CA LEU A 60 8.02 7.44 1.11
C LEU A 60 8.08 6.16 0.28
N VAL A 61 7.22 6.03 -0.73
CA VAL A 61 7.25 4.90 -1.67
C VAL A 61 7.36 5.38 -3.11
N TRP A 62 7.94 4.54 -3.96
CA TRP A 62 7.57 4.53 -5.36
C TRP A 62 6.33 3.65 -5.49
N ALA A 63 5.31 4.10 -6.23
CA ALA A 63 4.13 3.30 -6.53
C ALA A 63 3.60 3.62 -7.93
N GLY A 64 3.21 2.60 -8.69
CA GLY A 64 2.74 2.77 -10.05
C GLY A 64 2.12 1.51 -10.66
N ALA A 65 1.41 1.71 -11.76
CA ALA A 65 0.85 0.63 -12.56
C ALA A 65 1.95 -0.01 -13.42
N LEU A 66 1.98 -1.34 -13.42
CA LEU A 66 2.74 -2.18 -14.31
C LEU A 66 1.76 -2.84 -15.27
N SER A 67 1.95 -2.64 -16.56
CA SER A 67 1.10 -3.24 -17.60
C SER A 67 1.84 -4.37 -18.33
N ASN A 68 1.09 -5.36 -18.77
CA ASN A 68 1.58 -6.38 -19.71
C ASN A 68 1.02 -6.16 -21.12
N ASP A 69 1.52 -6.93 -22.09
CA ASP A 69 1.12 -6.84 -23.50
C ASP A 69 -0.37 -7.20 -23.74
N MET A 70 -1.04 -7.76 -22.75
CA MET A 70 -2.47 -8.09 -22.78
C MET A 70 -3.36 -6.97 -22.22
N GLY A 71 -2.77 -5.84 -21.81
CA GLY A 71 -3.49 -4.70 -21.23
C GLY A 71 -3.95 -4.92 -19.79
N GLN A 72 -3.43 -5.95 -19.10
CA GLN A 72 -3.68 -6.11 -17.66
C GLN A 72 -2.76 -5.18 -16.89
N GLU A 73 -3.30 -4.51 -15.88
CA GLU A 73 -2.57 -3.60 -15.01
C GLU A 73 -2.49 -4.14 -13.58
N ILE A 74 -1.29 -4.11 -13.02
CA ILE A 74 -1.03 -4.45 -11.61
C ILE A 74 -0.37 -3.25 -10.96
N PHE A 75 -0.94 -2.72 -9.89
CA PHE A 75 -0.28 -1.68 -9.12
C PHE A 75 0.77 -2.29 -8.18
N ALA A 76 1.96 -1.73 -8.15
CA ALA A 76 3.06 -2.19 -7.31
C ALA A 76 3.73 -1.02 -6.60
N ALA A 77 4.35 -1.32 -5.45
CA ALA A 77 5.07 -0.34 -4.66
C ALA A 77 6.40 -0.87 -4.10
N ALA A 78 7.33 0.06 -3.87
CA ALA A 78 8.63 -0.21 -3.23
C ALA A 78 9.05 1.00 -2.39
N LEU A 79 9.79 0.77 -1.29
CA LEU A 79 10.29 1.88 -0.47
C LEU A 79 11.30 2.74 -1.24
N THR A 80 11.15 4.06 -1.13
CA THR A 80 12.24 4.99 -1.47
C THR A 80 13.35 4.91 -0.41
N ARG A 81 14.45 5.64 -0.62
CA ARG A 81 15.46 5.81 0.43
C ARG A 81 14.85 6.41 1.70
N ARG A 82 14.08 7.48 1.56
CA ARG A 82 13.41 8.16 2.67
C ARG A 82 12.38 7.23 3.35
N GLY A 83 11.64 6.44 2.58
CA GLY A 83 10.73 5.45 3.14
C GLY A 83 11.42 4.42 4.03
N ARG A 84 12.61 3.94 3.63
CA ARG A 84 13.40 3.01 4.45
C ARG A 84 13.83 3.62 5.78
N GLU A 85 14.15 4.91 5.81
CA GLU A 85 14.55 5.62 7.03
C GLU A 85 13.38 5.78 8.02
N VAL A 86 12.14 5.89 7.51
CA VAL A 86 10.91 5.98 8.33
C VAL A 86 10.40 4.61 8.77
N ALA A 87 10.63 3.57 7.97
CA ALA A 87 10.15 2.21 8.22
C ALA A 87 11.05 1.39 9.17
N ALA A 88 12.28 1.85 9.42
CA ALA A 88 13.25 1.26 10.35
C ALA A 88 12.92 1.59 11.81
#